data_AF-A0A5C3L2S0-F1
#
_entry.id   AF-A0A5C3L2S0-F1
#
_cell.length_a   1.000
_cell.length_b   1.000
_cell.length_c   1.000
_cell.angle_alpha   90.00
_cell.angle_beta   90.00
_cell.angle_gamma   90.00
#
_symmetry.space_group_name_H-M   'P 1'
#
loop_
_entity.id
_entity.type
_entity.pdbx_description
1 polymer ?
#
loop_
_entity_poly.entity_id
_entity_poly.type
_entity_poly.pdbx_seq_one_letter_code
_entity_poly.pdbx_strand_id
1 'polypeptide(L)'
;MSSSRIEVNIEPRLYQVPLGGAALGCAIGIMRGGRAASLRFLAENAHRPPTTVQGWYFYKKTKNYRVMLGALQGAAKESARIGGLSLVFVGLEEGIRRAGAETFAEVGAGLGTAAVFGGLFGRISDRAGWKRMVVLGIGMGAGLKLLKEARGRIE
;
A
#
# COMPACT_ATOMS: atom_id res chain seq x y z
N MET A 1 29.95 26.29 -28.21
CA MET A 1 29.75 25.06 -27.41
C MET A 1 28.26 24.81 -27.29
N SER A 2 27.71 23.86 -28.05
CA SER A 2 26.30 23.47 -27.93
C SER A 2 26.14 22.66 -26.63
N SER A 3 25.35 23.15 -25.69
CA SER A 3 25.04 22.44 -24.45
C SER A 3 24.08 21.29 -24.79
N SER A 4 24.59 20.06 -24.88
CA SER A 4 23.77 18.87 -25.06
C SER A 4 22.95 18.63 -23.79
N ARG A 5 21.70 19.09 -23.79
CA ARG A 5 20.71 18.74 -22.75
C ARG A 5 20.39 17.25 -22.89
N ILE A 6 20.66 16.49 -21.84
CA ILE A 6 20.16 15.13 -21.71
C ILE A 6 18.73 15.25 -21.21
N GLU A 7 17.76 15.10 -22.11
CA GLU A 7 16.35 15.04 -21.77
C GLU A 7 16.01 13.63 -21.29
N VAL A 8 15.97 13.43 -19.97
CA VAL A 8 15.54 12.15 -19.39
C VAL A 8 14.02 12.09 -19.48
N ASN A 9 13.51 11.38 -20.49
CA ASN A 9 12.08 11.09 -20.60
C ASN A 9 11.72 9.96 -19.62
N ILE A 10 11.12 10.34 -18.49
CA ILE A 10 10.66 9.41 -17.45
C ILE A 10 9.20 9.09 -17.73
N GLU A 11 8.92 7.82 -18.02
CA GLU A 11 7.56 7.30 -18.21
C GLU A 11 6.65 7.77 -17.05
N PRO A 12 5.54 8.48 -17.31
CA PRO A 12 4.68 9.04 -16.26
C PRO A 12 4.21 8.03 -15.22
N ARG A 13 4.06 6.77 -15.65
CA ARG A 13 3.62 5.65 -14.80
C ARG A 13 4.59 5.33 -13.66
N LEU A 14 5.89 5.62 -13.83
CA LEU A 14 6.93 5.32 -12.83
C LEU A 14 6.76 6.12 -11.52
N TYR A 15 6.18 7.32 -11.57
CA TYR A 15 5.92 8.12 -10.36
C TYR A 15 4.44 8.17 -9.98
N GLN A 16 3.52 8.14 -10.96
CA GLN A 16 2.08 8.21 -10.68
C GLN A 16 1.57 7.01 -9.88
N VAL A 17 1.95 5.78 -10.28
CA VAL A 17 1.44 4.55 -9.65
C VAL A 17 1.98 4.39 -8.23
N PRO A 18 3.29 4.57 -7.96
CA PRO A 18 3.81 4.49 -6.58
C PRO A 18 3.26 5.58 -5.68
N LEU A 19 3.08 6.80 -6.19
CA LEU A 19 2.55 7.91 -5.40
C LEU A 19 1.06 7.69 -5.07
N GLY A 20 0.27 7.22 -6.04
CA GLY A 20 -1.12 6.80 -5.80
C GLY A 20 -1.23 5.64 -4.80
N GLY A 21 -0.37 4.63 -4.95
CA GLY A 21 -0.28 3.51 -4.01
C GLY A 21 0.11 3.95 -2.60
N ALA A 22 1.09 4.86 -2.47
CA ALA A 22 1.51 5.42 -1.20
C ALA A 22 0.40 6.24 -0.52
N ALA A 23 -0.38 7.02 -1.28
CA ALA A 23 -1.51 7.77 -0.76
C ALA A 23 -2.62 6.84 -0.21
N LEU A 24 -2.94 5.78 -0.95
CA LEU A 24 -3.89 4.75 -0.48
C LEU A 24 -3.36 4.01 0.75
N GLY A 25 -2.07 3.64 0.75
CA GLY A 25 -1.41 3.03 1.90
C GLY A 25 -1.40 3.94 3.13
N CYS A 26 -1.21 5.24 2.94
CA CYS A 26 -1.31 6.24 3.99
C CYS A 26 -2.71 6.23 4.63
N ALA A 27 -3.77 6.33 3.83
CA ALA A 27 -5.15 6.32 4.32
C ALA A 27 -5.48 5.03 5.10
N ILE A 28 -5.10 3.87 4.55
CA ILE A 28 -5.27 2.56 5.21
C ILE A 28 -4.49 2.51 6.53
N GLY A 29 -3.25 3.01 6.52
CA GLY A 29 -2.37 3.07 7.68
C GLY A 29 -2.90 3.94 8.81
N ILE A 30 -3.45 5.13 8.48
CA ILE A 30 -4.10 6.03 9.44
C ILE A 30 -5.27 5.32 10.12
N MET A 31 -6.18 4.73 9.33
CA MET A 31 -7.37 4.07 9.86
C MET A 31 -7.02 2.87 10.76
N ARG A 32 -6.14 1.98 10.27
CA ARG A 32 -5.76 0.76 11.01
C ARG A 32 -4.90 1.08 12.23
N GLY A 33 -3.91 1.96 12.08
CA GLY A 33 -3.01 2.38 13.15
C GLY A 33 -3.74 3.13 14.26
N GLY A 34 -4.59 4.10 13.90
CA GLY A 34 -5.40 4.85 14.85
C GLY A 34 -6.40 3.97 15.60
N ARG A 35 -7.10 3.06 14.89
CA ARG A 35 -8.05 2.13 15.52
C ARG A 35 -7.35 1.18 16.49
N ALA A 36 -6.20 0.62 16.11
CA ALA A 36 -5.43 -0.27 16.97
C ALA A 36 -4.93 0.45 18.23
N ALA A 37 -4.37 1.66 18.09
CA ALA A 37 -3.92 2.48 19.22
C ALA A 37 -5.08 2.87 20.15
N SER A 38 -6.25 3.22 19.60
CA SER A 38 -7.44 3.53 20.39
C SER A 38 -7.90 2.32 21.20
N LEU A 39 -8.00 1.14 20.58
CA LEU A 39 -8.44 -0.08 21.27
C LEU A 39 -7.45 -0.50 22.36
N ARG A 40 -6.14 -0.40 22.09
CA ARG A 40 -5.10 -0.66 23.10
C ARG A 40 -5.23 0.28 24.30
N PHE A 41 -5.38 1.58 24.06
CA PHE A 41 -5.56 2.56 25.14
C PHE A 41 -6.81 2.28 25.98
N LEU A 42 -7.93 1.90 25.34
CA LEU A 42 -9.16 1.53 26.03
C LEU A 42 -8.97 0.26 26.87
N ALA A 43 -8.29 -0.75 26.32
CA ALA A 43 -7.99 -1.99 27.04
C ALA A 43 -7.09 -1.74 28.26
N GLU A 44 -6.03 -0.95 28.09
CA GLU A 44 -5.11 -0.58 29.18
C GLU A 44 -5.81 0.19 30.30
N ASN A 45 -6.80 1.02 29.98
CA ASN A 45 -7.46 1.90 30.95
C ASN A 45 -8.86 1.45 31.36
N ALA A 46 -9.34 0.29 30.91
CA ALA A 46 -10.68 -0.20 31.23
C ALA A 46 -10.94 -0.30 32.74
N HIS A 47 -9.88 -0.55 33.53
CA HIS A 47 -9.94 -0.71 34.98
C HIS A 47 -9.69 0.60 35.77
N ARG A 48 -9.37 1.72 35.10
CA ARG A 48 -9.08 3.02 35.75
C ARG A 48 -9.93 4.16 35.15
N PRO A 49 -11.26 4.11 35.25
CA PRO A 49 -12.11 5.20 34.79
C PRO A 49 -11.88 6.47 35.63
N PRO A 50 -11.75 7.66 35.01
CA PRO A 50 -11.64 8.91 35.76
C PRO A 50 -12.94 9.21 36.53
N THR A 51 -12.81 9.68 37.77
CA THR A 51 -13.96 10.04 38.62
C THR A 51 -14.29 11.53 38.60
N THR A 52 -13.36 12.38 38.15
CA THR A 52 -13.52 13.85 38.10
C THR A 52 -13.64 14.35 36.65
N VAL A 53 -14.31 15.49 36.47
CA VAL A 53 -14.46 16.15 35.15
C VAL A 53 -13.09 16.50 34.54
N GLN A 54 -12.17 17.02 35.35
CA GLN A 54 -10.81 17.32 34.92
C GLN A 54 -10.04 16.05 34.50
N GLY A 55 -10.25 14.93 35.21
CA GLY A 55 -9.68 13.64 34.84
C GLY A 55 -10.11 13.17 33.45
N TRP A 56 -11.39 13.37 33.10
CA TRP A 56 -11.91 13.07 31.76
C TRP A 56 -11.27 13.90 30.65
N TYR A 57 -10.95 15.17 30.92
CA TYR A 57 -10.25 16.02 29.95
C TYR A 57 -8.84 15.46 29.65
N PHE A 58 -8.04 15.18 30.69
CA PHE A 58 -6.69 14.64 30.50
C PHE A 58 -6.71 13.24 29.89
N TYR A 59 -7.71 12.43 30.23
CA TYR A 59 -7.93 11.12 29.61
C TYR A 59 -8.12 11.23 28.09
N LYS A 60 -9.03 12.11 27.63
CA LYS A 60 -9.28 12.32 26.19
C LYS A 60 -8.06 12.92 25.49
N LYS A 61 -7.38 13.88 26.11
CA LYS A 61 -6.16 14.48 25.57
C LYS A 61 -5.07 13.42 25.34
N THR A 62 -4.83 12.57 26.35
CA THR A 62 -3.84 11.48 26.27
C THR A 62 -4.22 10.44 25.23
N LYS A 63 -5.51 10.04 25.18
CA LYS A 63 -6.03 9.16 24.14
C LYS A 63 -5.76 9.72 22.75
N ASN A 64 -6.06 10.99 22.54
CA ASN A 64 -5.91 11.62 21.22
C ASN A 64 -4.45 11.61 20.76
N TYR A 65 -3.49 11.95 21.62
CA TYR A 65 -2.07 11.90 21.25
C TYR A 65 -1.60 10.48 20.89
N ARG A 66 -2.00 9.47 21.67
CA ARG A 66 -1.64 8.07 21.37
C ARG A 66 -2.27 7.58 20.07
N VAL A 67 -3.52 7.96 19.81
CA VAL A 67 -4.22 7.63 18.55
C VAL A 67 -3.57 8.32 17.36
N MET A 68 -3.23 9.60 17.47
CA MET A 68 -2.53 10.35 16.40
C MET A 68 -1.15 9.74 16.11
N LEU A 69 -0.38 9.39 17.16
CA LEU A 69 0.91 8.73 16.98
C LEU A 69 0.76 7.37 16.30
N GLY A 70 -0.21 6.56 16.74
CA GLY A 70 -0.51 5.27 16.12
C GLY A 70 -0.96 5.40 14.66
N ALA A 71 -1.75 6.43 14.35
CA ALA A 71 -2.18 6.74 12.98
C ALA A 71 -0.98 7.14 12.10
N LEU A 72 -0.09 8.01 12.57
CA LEU A 72 1.11 8.43 11.83
C LEU A 72 2.09 7.28 11.59
N GLN A 73 2.33 6.45 12.62
CA GLN A 73 3.17 5.25 12.48
C GLN A 73 2.55 4.25 11.50
N GLY A 74 1.24 4.04 11.57
CA GLY A 74 0.51 3.21 10.62
C GLY A 74 0.60 3.75 9.20
N ALA A 75 0.42 5.07 9.03
CA ALA A 75 0.51 5.76 7.75
C ALA A 75 1.89 5.59 7.10
N ALA A 76 2.97 5.88 7.84
CA ALA A 76 4.34 5.75 7.35
C ALA A 76 4.66 4.30 6.93
N LYS A 77 4.24 3.33 7.75
CA LYS A 77 4.49 1.91 7.47
C LYS A 77 3.75 1.41 6.24
N GLU A 78 2.45 1.66 6.15
CA GLU A 78 1.62 1.14 5.06
C GLU A 78 1.84 1.92 3.75
N SER A 79 2.11 3.23 3.80
CA SER A 79 2.49 4.01 2.60
C SER A 79 3.82 3.53 2.02
N ALA A 80 4.85 3.31 2.84
CA ALA A 80 6.13 2.77 2.38
C ALA A 80 5.98 1.37 1.80
N ARG A 81 5.16 0.52 2.42
CA ARG A 81 4.89 -0.83 1.93
C ARG A 81 4.16 -0.82 0.58
N ILE A 82 3.01 -0.17 0.49
CA ILE A 82 2.19 -0.19 -0.74
C ILE A 82 2.90 0.61 -1.85
N GLY A 83 3.42 1.80 -1.55
CA GLY A 83 4.18 2.61 -2.50
C GLY A 83 5.42 1.90 -3.02
N GLY A 84 6.18 1.24 -2.14
CA GLY A 84 7.35 0.44 -2.52
C GLY A 84 6.99 -0.76 -3.41
N LEU A 85 5.90 -1.47 -3.10
CA LEU A 85 5.41 -2.57 -3.94
C LEU A 85 4.93 -2.08 -5.31
N SER A 86 4.23 -0.95 -5.36
CA SER A 86 3.82 -0.31 -6.60
C SER A 86 5.01 0.10 -7.46
N LEU A 87 6.09 0.58 -6.84
CA LEU A 87 7.35 0.91 -7.54
C LEU A 87 7.99 -0.35 -8.11
N VAL A 88 8.11 -1.41 -7.32
CA VAL A 88 8.62 -2.71 -7.78
C VAL A 88 7.80 -3.24 -8.95
N PHE A 89 6.47 -3.17 -8.86
CA PHE A 89 5.58 -3.62 -9.93
C PHE A 89 5.83 -2.89 -11.24
N VAL A 90 5.80 -1.55 -11.23
CA VAL A 90 6.01 -0.76 -12.46
C VAL A 90 7.44 -0.92 -12.98
N GLY A 91 8.44 -1.01 -12.10
CA GLY A 91 9.82 -1.26 -12.48
C GLY A 91 10.02 -2.61 -13.18
N LEU A 92 9.37 -3.67 -12.68
CA LEU A 92 9.40 -4.98 -13.32
C LEU A 92 8.61 -5.00 -14.63
N GLU A 93 7.43 -4.38 -14.68
CA GLU A 93 6.60 -4.28 -15.89
C GLU A 93 7.38 -3.59 -17.01
N GLU A 94 8.00 -2.45 -16.72
CA GLU A 94 8.78 -1.69 -17.68
C GLU A 94 10.08 -2.41 -18.07
N GLY A 95 10.73 -3.10 -17.11
CA GLY A 95 11.90 -3.94 -17.39
C GLY A 95 11.59 -5.08 -18.37
N ILE A 96 10.46 -5.77 -18.19
CA ILE A 96 10.04 -6.87 -19.07
C ILE A 96 9.57 -6.35 -20.43
N ARG A 97 8.88 -5.20 -20.47
CA ARG A 97 8.50 -4.54 -21.74
C ARG A 97 9.74 -4.21 -22.58
N ARG A 98 10.78 -3.65 -21.96
CA ARG A 98 12.06 -3.36 -22.64
C ARG A 98 12.82 -4.60 -23.10
N ALA A 99 12.58 -5.76 -22.49
CA ALA A 99 13.12 -7.04 -22.92
C ALA A 99 12.38 -7.66 -24.13
N GLY A 100 11.34 -6.99 -24.65
CA GLY A 100 10.61 -7.41 -25.85
C GLY A 100 9.44 -8.38 -25.60
N ALA A 101 9.07 -8.63 -24.34
CA ALA A 101 8.01 -9.56 -23.95
C ALA A 101 6.73 -8.83 -23.49
N GLU A 102 6.19 -7.95 -24.34
CA GLU A 102 5.07 -7.06 -23.97
C GLU A 102 3.82 -7.81 -23.51
N THR A 103 3.48 -8.93 -24.16
CA THR A 103 2.31 -9.76 -23.82
C THR A 103 2.38 -10.36 -22.40
N PHE A 104 3.59 -10.58 -21.88
CA PHE A 104 3.81 -11.21 -20.58
C PHE A 104 4.26 -10.22 -19.50
N ALA A 105 4.47 -8.94 -19.85
CA ALA A 105 5.01 -7.93 -18.93
C ALA A 105 4.16 -7.76 -17.67
N GLU A 106 2.83 -7.72 -17.80
CA GLU A 106 1.92 -7.58 -16.64
C GLU A 106 1.90 -8.83 -15.75
N VAL A 107 1.89 -10.02 -16.37
CA VAL A 107 1.87 -11.30 -15.64
C VAL A 107 3.21 -11.52 -14.92
N GLY A 108 4.32 -11.26 -15.61
CA GLY A 108 5.66 -11.35 -15.04
C GLY A 108 5.91 -10.32 -13.93
N ALA A 109 5.43 -9.08 -14.10
CA ALA A 109 5.48 -8.06 -13.05
C ALA A 109 4.62 -8.44 -11.84
N GLY A 110 3.43 -8.99 -12.06
CA GLY A 110 2.55 -9.49 -11.00
C GLY A 110 3.18 -10.63 -10.19
N LEU A 111 3.73 -11.64 -10.88
CA LEU A 111 4.44 -12.76 -10.25
C LEU A 111 5.71 -12.30 -9.52
N GLY A 112 6.50 -11.43 -10.14
CA GLY A 112 7.72 -10.89 -9.54
C GLY A 112 7.43 -10.03 -8.31
N THR A 113 6.38 -9.20 -8.35
CA THR A 113 5.94 -8.40 -7.19
C THR A 113 5.41 -9.31 -6.08
N ALA A 114 4.69 -10.38 -6.42
CA ALA A 114 4.22 -11.36 -5.44
C ALA A 114 5.38 -12.14 -4.79
N ALA A 115 6.42 -12.47 -5.56
CA ALA A 115 7.64 -13.10 -5.03
C ALA A 115 8.40 -12.16 -4.10
N VAL A 116 8.57 -10.89 -4.49
CA VAL A 116 9.18 -9.83 -3.66
C VAL A 116 8.38 -9.62 -2.38
N PHE A 117 7.04 -9.56 -2.47
CA PHE A 117 6.17 -9.46 -1.31
C PHE A 117 6.31 -10.67 -0.37
N GLY A 118 6.29 -11.88 -0.92
CA GLY A 118 6.44 -13.11 -0.17
C GLY A 118 7.78 -13.23 0.54
N GLY A 119 8.87 -12.81 -0.12
CA GLY A 119 10.22 -12.79 0.45
C GLY A 119 10.41 -11.71 1.52
N LEU A 120 9.99 -10.47 1.26
CA LEU A 120 10.19 -9.35 2.18
C LEU A 120 9.23 -9.36 3.37
N PHE A 121 7.98 -9.77 3.14
CA PHE A 121 6.92 -9.71 4.15
C PHE A 121 6.46 -11.08 4.61
N GLY A 122 7.26 -12.12 4.40
CA GLY A 122 7.07 -13.52 4.78
C GLY A 122 6.53 -13.73 6.19
N ARG A 123 5.23 -13.50 6.35
CA ARG A 123 4.34 -13.83 7.46
C ARG A 123 3.15 -14.65 6.95
N ILE A 124 3.24 -15.20 5.74
CA ILE A 124 2.26 -16.13 5.20
C ILE A 124 2.72 -17.54 5.59
N SER A 125 2.69 -17.83 6.89
CA SER A 125 2.87 -19.21 7.38
C SER A 125 1.63 -20.07 7.06
N ASP A 126 0.46 -19.42 6.93
CA ASP A 126 -0.80 -20.11 6.63
C ASP A 126 -1.03 -20.28 5.13
N ARG A 127 -1.14 -21.54 4.67
CA ARG A 127 -1.62 -21.90 3.31
C ARG A 127 -2.94 -21.22 2.95
N ALA A 128 -3.78 -20.93 3.94
CA ALA A 128 -5.06 -20.23 3.77
C ALA A 128 -4.88 -18.76 3.35
N GLY A 129 -3.84 -18.07 3.87
CA GLY A 129 -3.51 -16.71 3.48
C GLY A 129 -3.02 -16.63 2.03
N TRP A 130 -2.18 -17.60 1.63
CA TRP A 130 -1.67 -17.68 0.25
C TRP A 130 -2.79 -17.91 -0.77
N LYS A 131 -3.72 -18.85 -0.51
CA LYS A 131 -4.86 -19.10 -1.40
C LYS A 131 -5.73 -17.86 -1.61
N ARG A 132 -6.02 -17.11 -0.55
CA ARG A 132 -6.79 -15.86 -0.64
C ARG A 132 -6.07 -14.82 -1.49
N MET A 133 -4.75 -14.72 -1.35
CA MET A 133 -3.93 -13.79 -2.13
C MET A 133 -3.93 -14.15 -3.61
N VAL A 134 -3.81 -15.43 -3.94
CA VAL A 134 -3.87 -15.93 -5.33
C VAL A 134 -5.24 -15.65 -5.95
N VAL A 135 -6.33 -15.96 -5.23
CA VAL A 135 -7.71 -15.71 -5.72
C VAL A 135 -7.96 -14.21 -5.93
N LEU A 136 -7.55 -13.36 -4.98
CA LEU A 136 -7.65 -11.91 -5.12
C LEU A 136 -6.81 -11.38 -6.27
N GLY A 137 -5.59 -11.91 -6.45
CA GLY A 137 -4.71 -11.56 -7.56
C GLY A 137 -5.31 -11.90 -8.93
N ILE A 138 -5.86 -13.11 -9.07
CA ILE A 138 -6.55 -13.53 -10.30
C ILE A 138 -7.78 -12.66 -10.56
N GLY A 139 -8.62 -12.42 -9.54
CA GLY A 139 -9.80 -11.58 -9.67
C GLY A 139 -9.47 -10.14 -10.06
N MET A 140 -8.44 -9.55 -9.47
CA MET A 140 -7.98 -8.21 -9.78
C MET A 140 -7.38 -8.12 -11.19
N GLY A 141 -6.56 -9.10 -11.60
CA GLY A 141 -6.00 -9.17 -12.95
C GLY A 141 -7.06 -9.32 -14.03
N ALA A 142 -8.03 -10.21 -13.82
CA ALA A 142 -9.16 -10.38 -14.73
C ALA A 142 -10.02 -9.10 -14.83
N GLY A 143 -10.29 -8.44 -13.70
CA GLY A 143 -11.02 -7.16 -13.67
C GLY A 143 -10.30 -6.04 -14.42
N LEU A 144 -8.99 -5.91 -14.26
CA LEU A 144 -8.19 -4.90 -14.97
C LEU A 144 -8.16 -5.15 -16.48
N LYS A 145 -8.03 -6.41 -16.91
CA LYS A 145 -8.09 -6.78 -18.33
C LYS A 145 -9.44 -6.40 -18.94
N LEU A 146 -10.53 -6.72 -18.26
CA LEU A 146 -11.88 -6.35 -18.69
C LEU A 146 -12.07 -4.83 -18.79
N LEU A 147 -11.57 -4.06 -17.81
CA LEU A 147 -11.65 -2.60 -17.84
C LEU A 147 -10.84 -1.99 -18.98
N LYS A 148 -9.65 -2.52 -19.28
CA LYS A 148 -8.86 -2.08 -20.45
C LYS A 148 -9.57 -2.38 -21.76
N GLU A 149 -10.14 -3.57 -21.88
CA GLU A 149 -10.87 -3.99 -23.08
C GLU A 149 -12.18 -3.20 -23.25
N ALA A 150 -12.86 -2.87 -22.15
CA ALA A 150 -14.03 -1.99 -22.17
C ALA A 150 -13.67 -0.55 -22.57
N ARG A 151 -12.56 0.00 -22.06
CA ARG A 151 -12.08 1.34 -22.44
C ARG A 151 -11.72 1.40 -23.92
N GLY A 152 -11.02 0.39 -24.44
CA GLY A 152 -10.64 0.30 -25.85
C GLY A 152 -11.82 0.10 -26.83
N ARG A 153 -13.04 -0.10 -26.34
CA ARG A 153 -14.28 -0.08 -27.16
C ARG A 153 -14.97 1.28 -27.20
N ILE A 154 -14.61 2.19 -26.30
CA ILE A 154 -15.23 3.52 -26.16
C ILE A 154 -14.40 4.59 -26.89
N GLU A 155 -13.09 4.35 -27.04
CA GLU A 155 -12.17 5.11 -27.91
C GLU A 155 -12.19 4.53 -29.34
#